data_AF-X1TWD3-F1
#
_entry.id   AF-X1TWD3-F1
#
_cell.length_a   1.000
_cell.length_b   1.000
_cell.length_c   1.000
_cell.angle_alpha   90.00
_cell.angle_beta   90.00
_cell.angle_gamma   90.00
#
_symmetry.space_group_name_H-M   'P 1'
#
loop_
_entity.id
_entity.type
_entity.pdbx_description
1 polymer ?
#
loop_
_entity_poly.entity_id
_entity_poly.type
_entity_poly.pdbx_seq_one_letter_code
_entity_poly.pdbx_strand_id
1 'polypeptide(L)' 'KLLGLTYQNAAPAAMIGASNHFEVAIATSAVLFGLASGSSLATVVGVLVEVPIMLMLVKICLATRNWFKR' A
#
# COMPACT_ATOMS: atom_id res chain seq x y z
N LYS A 1 -9.51 -4.14 16.86
CA LYS A 1 -10.06 -4.46 18.20
C LYS A 1 -10.00 -5.95 18.54
N LEU A 2 -10.33 -6.86 17.62
CA LEU A 2 -10.25 -8.32 17.87
C LEU A 2 -8.85 -8.79 18.31
N LEU A 3 -7.79 -8.19 17.77
CA LEU A 3 -6.39 -8.54 18.05
C LEU A 3 -5.76 -7.80 19.25
N GLY A 4 -6.51 -6.95 19.97
CA GLY A 4 -6.00 -6.24 21.16
C GLY A 4 -4.84 -5.25 20.93
N LEU A 5 -4.47 -4.96 19.69
CA LEU A 5 -3.33 -4.09 19.37
C LEU A 5 -3.59 -2.61 19.71
N THR A 6 -2.55 -1.92 20.20
CA THR A 6 -2.54 -0.47 20.36
C THR A 6 -2.44 0.21 18.99
N TYR A 7 -2.83 1.49 18.90
CA TYR A 7 -2.75 2.26 17.65
C TYR A 7 -1.32 2.25 17.05
N GLN A 8 -0.31 2.35 17.91
CA GLN A 8 1.10 2.39 17.50
C GLN A 8 1.56 1.12 16.78
N ASN A 9 0.95 -0.02 17.07
CA ASN A 9 1.26 -1.29 16.41
C ASN A 9 0.28 -1.59 15.28
N ALA A 10 -1.01 -1.29 15.48
CA ALA A 10 -2.06 -1.58 14.53
C ALA A 10 -1.96 -0.75 13.24
N ALA A 11 -1.63 0.55 13.34
CA ALA A 11 -1.56 1.41 12.17
C ALA A 11 -0.40 1.04 11.24
N PRO A 12 0.86 0.88 11.70
CA PRO A 12 1.94 0.41 10.83
C PRO A 12 1.71 -1.00 10.28
N ALA A 13 1.20 -1.93 11.10
CA ALA A 13 0.92 -3.30 10.64
C ALA A 13 -0.15 -3.32 9.54
N ALA A 14 -1.20 -2.51 9.65
CA ALA A 14 -2.24 -2.39 8.62
C ALA A 14 -1.69 -1.78 7.34
N MET A 15 -0.82 -0.76 7.43
CA MET A 15 -0.19 -0.13 6.27
C MET A 15 0.75 -1.10 5.53
N ILE A 16 1.57 -1.87 6.28
CA ILE A 16 2.46 -2.88 5.70
C ILE A 16 1.65 -3.99 5.03
N GLY A 17 0.56 -4.45 5.66
CA GLY A 17 -0.31 -5.48 5.08
C GLY A 17 -1.12 -5.02 3.87
N ALA A 18 -1.38 -3.71 3.72
CA ALA A 18 -2.12 -3.15 2.60
C ALA A 18 -1.23 -2.79 1.39
N SER A 19 0.07 -2.59 1.60
CA SER A 19 1.01 -2.20 0.54
C SER A 19 1.55 -3.38 -0.23
N ASN A 20 1.97 -3.13 -1.47
CA ASN A 20 2.63 -4.11 -2.34
C ASN A 20 4.00 -3.59 -2.78
N HIS A 21 4.89 -4.50 -3.18
CA HIS A 21 6.25 -4.13 -3.61
C HIS A 21 6.30 -3.95 -5.13
N PHE A 22 5.87 -2.78 -5.60
CA PHE A 22 5.77 -2.53 -7.04
C PHE A 22 7.11 -2.38 -7.75
N GLU A 23 8.21 -2.01 -7.07
CA GLU A 23 9.52 -1.94 -7.73
C GLU A 23 9.90 -3.28 -8.37
N VAL A 24 9.65 -4.39 -7.67
CA VAL A 24 9.90 -5.74 -8.18
C VAL A 24 8.89 -6.10 -9.28
N ALA A 25 7.63 -5.68 -9.16
CA ALA A 25 6.61 -5.93 -10.18
C ALA A 25 6.92 -5.22 -11.51
N ILE A 26 7.39 -3.97 -11.46
CA ILE A 26 7.80 -3.20 -12.64
C ILE A 26 9.04 -3.84 -13.27
N ALA A 27 10.05 -4.19 -12.47
CA ALA A 27 11.26 -4.83 -12.97
C ALA A 27 10.97 -6.16 -13.67
N THR A 28 10.14 -7.02 -13.08
CA THR A 28 9.77 -8.32 -13.67
C THR A 28 8.92 -8.14 -14.94
N SER A 29 7.96 -7.21 -14.94
CA SER A 29 7.13 -6.92 -16.10
C SER A 29 7.95 -6.40 -17.29
N ALA A 30 8.87 -5.47 -17.04
CA ALA A 30 9.76 -4.94 -18.05
C ALA A 30 10.71 -5.99 -18.63
N VAL A 31 11.24 -6.90 -17.80
CA VAL A 31 12.16 -7.97 -18.22
C VAL A 31 11.44 -9.05 -19.03
N LEU A 32 10.25 -9.48 -18.62
CA LEU A 32 9.54 -10.59 -19.25
C LEU A 32 8.73 -10.17 -20.47
N PHE A 33 8.11 -8.99 -20.44
CA PHE A 33 7.17 -8.54 -21.47
C PHE A 33 7.68 -7.34 -22.27
N GLY A 34 8.81 -6.76 -21.90
CA GLY A 34 9.35 -5.55 -22.53
C GLY A 34 8.60 -4.28 -22.13
N LEU A 35 9.22 -3.12 -22.38
CA LEU A 35 8.71 -1.82 -21.92
C LEU A 35 7.43 -1.36 -22.65
N ALA A 36 7.25 -1.77 -23.91
CA ALA A 36 6.10 -1.36 -24.73
C ALA A 36 4.85 -2.24 -24.50
N SER A 37 4.92 -3.23 -23.62
CA SER A 37 3.79 -4.12 -23.33
C SER A 37 2.77 -3.47 -22.41
N GLY A 38 1.50 -3.87 -22.56
CA GLY A 38 0.41 -3.42 -21.69
C GLY A 38 0.61 -3.82 -20.22
N SER A 39 1.33 -4.91 -19.95
CA SER A 39 1.68 -5.34 -18.60
C SER A 39 2.67 -4.38 -17.93
N SER A 40 3.68 -3.89 -18.64
CA SER A 40 4.60 -2.87 -18.11
C SER A 40 3.85 -1.58 -17.76
N LEU A 41 2.96 -1.11 -18.65
CA LEU A 41 2.13 0.06 -18.40
C LEU A 41 1.23 -0.13 -17.16
N ALA A 42 0.56 -1.28 -17.04
CA ALA A 42 -0.34 -1.57 -15.92
C ALA A 42 0.40 -1.55 -14.57
N THR A 43 1.62 -2.09 -14.50
CA THR A 43 2.41 -2.08 -13.27
C THR A 43 2.82 -0.67 -12.83
N VAL A 44 3.17 0.21 -13.78
CA VAL A 44 3.52 1.61 -13.47
C VAL A 44 2.28 2.40 -13.02
N VAL A 45 1.15 2.22 -13.72
CA VAL A 45 -0.13 2.84 -13.32
C VAL A 45 -0.55 2.38 -11.93
N GLY A 46 -0.31 1.12 -11.59
CA GLY A 46 -0.55 0.58 -10.24
C GLY A 46 0.17 1.38 -9.14
N VAL A 47 1.44 1.75 -9.33
CA VAL A 47 2.18 2.61 -8.38
C VAL A 47 1.57 4.01 -8.27
N LEU A 48 1.23 4.61 -9.41
CA LEU A 48 0.63 5.94 -9.43
C LEU A 48 -0.68 5.99 -8.65
N VAL A 49 -1.41 4.88 -8.58
CA VAL A 49 -2.65 4.74 -7.81
C VAL A 49 -2.37 4.33 -6.36
N GLU A 50 -1.38 3.48 -6.10
CA GLU A 50 -1.10 3.01 -4.74
C GLU A 50 -0.65 4.16 -3.82
N VAL A 51 0.28 5.00 -4.27
CA VAL A 51 0.82 6.11 -3.43
C VAL A 51 -0.29 7.03 -2.87
N PRO A 52 -1.24 7.55 -3.68
CA PRO A 52 -2.33 8.36 -3.15
C PRO A 52 -3.29 7.57 -2.25
N ILE A 53 -3.54 6.29 -2.54
CA ILE A 53 -4.35 5.43 -1.67
C ILE A 53 -3.67 5.25 -0.31
N MET A 54 -2.36 5.05 -0.28
CA MET A 54 -1.61 4.91 0.96
C MET A 54 -1.66 6.21 1.79
N LEU A 55 -1.53 7.38 1.16
CA LEU A 55 -1.72 8.66 1.86
C LEU A 55 -3.16 8.83 2.40
N MET A 56 -4.16 8.34 1.66
CA MET A 56 -5.55 8.33 2.12
C MET A 56 -5.75 7.39 3.32
N LEU A 57 -5.14 6.20 3.30
CA LEU A 57 -5.16 5.26 4.42
C LEU A 57 -4.47 5.84 5.67
N VAL A 58 -3.39 6.60 5.51
CA VAL A 58 -2.77 7.35 6.63
C VAL A 58 -3.76 8.35 7.21
N LYS A 59 -4.48 9.13 6.38
CA LYS A 59 -5.51 10.06 6.86
C LYS A 59 -6.62 9.33 7.63
N ILE A 60 -7.05 8.17 7.15
CA ILE A 60 -8.05 7.34 7.84
C ILE A 60 -7.51 6.83 9.17
N CYS A 61 -6.26 6.37 9.24
CA CYS A 61 -5.61 5.98 10.48
C CYS A 61 -5.53 7.15 11.47
N LEU A 62 -5.19 8.35 11.01
CA LEU A 62 -5.14 9.53 11.88
C LEU A 62 -6.54 9.90 12.41
N ALA A 63 -7.57 9.86 11.57
CA ALA A 63 -8.95 10.13 11.96
C ALA A 63 -9.51 9.09 12.95
N THR A 64 -9.11 7.83 12.82
CA THR A 64 -9.56 6.72 13.69
C THR A 64 -8.70 6.52 14.93
N ARG A 65 -7.71 7.38 15.19
CA ARG A 65 -6.83 7.30 16.37
C ARG A 65 -7.61 7.23 17.68
N ASN A 66 -8.71 7.98 17.80
CA ASN A 66 -9.55 8.01 19.00
C ASN A 66 -10.36 6.72 19.25
N TRP A 67 -10.41 5.80 18.28
CA TRP A 67 -11.11 4.52 18.42
C TRP A 67 -10.29 3.47 19.18
N PHE A 68 -8.98 3.67 19.25
CA PHE A 68 -8.09 2.91 20.11
C PHE A 68 -8.14 3.55 21.50
N LYS A 69 -8.68 2.81 22.48
CA LYS A 69 -8.53 3.19 23.89
C LYS A 69 -7.03 3.27 24.19
N ARG A 70 -6.62 4.30 24.95
CA ARG A 70 -5.31 4.35 25.58
C ARG A 70 -5.05 3.07 26.36
#